data_AF-A0A931Z1C6-F1
#
_entry.id   AF-A0A931Z1C6-F1
#
_cell.length_a   1.000
_cell.length_b   1.000
_cell.length_c   1.000
_cell.angle_alpha   90.00
_cell.angle_beta   90.00
_cell.angle_gamma   90.00
#
_symmetry.space_group_name_H-M   'P 1'
#
loop_
_entity.id
_entity.type
_entity.pdbx_description
1 polymer ?
#
loop_
_entity_poly.entity_id
_entity_poly.type
_entity_poly.pdbx_seq_one_letter_code
_entity_poly.pdbx_strand_id
1 'polypeptide(L)'
;MKRAILLVAGAALVLAGCAETRSTYFGLLAQNEPLVTLIVSEDRQVIDRECLDPEGARRMLGCQTSRVVDLPGGVQVKAIKIVRYTDSLPSEMAFEIDVHELCHAVAAAQGIADPCHQENNGTIQAAVFSPPPTRWR
;
A
#
# COMPACT_ATOMS: atom_id res chain seq x y z
N MET A 1 34.21 30.88 -44.98
CA MET A 1 34.69 29.50 -44.76
C MET A 1 34.21 29.03 -43.39
N LYS A 2 33.44 27.95 -43.40
CA LYS A 2 33.00 27.02 -42.34
C LYS A 2 33.18 27.46 -40.86
N ARG A 3 32.07 27.86 -40.23
CA ARG A 3 31.87 27.71 -38.78
C ARG A 3 31.44 26.26 -38.52
N ALA A 4 32.34 25.44 -37.97
CA ALA A 4 31.99 24.13 -37.45
C ALA A 4 31.72 24.28 -35.94
N ILE A 5 30.46 24.49 -35.58
CA ILE A 5 30.00 24.33 -34.20
C ILE A 5 29.73 22.83 -34.04
N LEU A 6 30.69 22.12 -33.44
CA LEU A 6 30.49 20.76 -32.96
C LEU A 6 29.68 20.86 -31.66
N LEU A 7 28.36 20.64 -31.78
CA LEU A 7 27.46 20.37 -30.65
C LEU A 7 27.86 19.03 -30.03
N VAL A 8 28.71 19.07 -29.00
CA VAL A 8 29.00 17.90 -28.19
C VAL A 8 27.82 17.64 -27.26
N ALA A 9 27.34 16.40 -27.38
CA ALA A 9 26.37 15.68 -26.59
C ALA A 9 26.32 16.05 -25.09
N GLY A 10 25.08 16.17 -24.62
CA GLY A 10 24.73 16.10 -23.21
C GLY A 10 23.31 15.55 -23.10
N ALA A 11 23.10 14.30 -23.53
CA ALA A 11 21.90 13.56 -23.16
C ALA A 11 21.99 13.31 -21.64
N ALA A 12 21.56 14.30 -20.87
CA ALA A 12 21.29 14.13 -19.46
C ALA A 12 20.08 13.18 -19.36
N LEU A 13 20.35 11.88 -19.37
CA LEU A 13 19.47 10.87 -18.82
C LEU A 13 19.36 11.18 -17.33
N VAL A 14 18.43 12.06 -16.99
CA VAL A 14 18.00 12.24 -15.61
C VAL A 14 17.40 10.89 -15.23
N LEU A 15 18.14 10.11 -14.43
CA LEU A 15 17.62 9.01 -13.64
C LEU A 15 16.66 9.59 -12.60
N ALA A 16 15.54 10.13 -13.07
CA ALA A 16 14.38 10.35 -12.21
C ALA A 16 13.81 8.95 -12.00
N GLY A 17 14.11 8.34 -10.85
CA GLY A 17 13.34 7.19 -10.40
C GLY A 17 11.88 7.59 -10.44
N CYS A 18 11.06 6.88 -11.22
CA CYS A 18 9.62 7.10 -11.20
C CYS A 18 9.16 6.83 -9.77
N ALA A 19 8.52 7.80 -9.13
CA ALA A 19 7.93 7.56 -7.83
C ALA A 19 6.98 6.36 -7.91
N GLU A 20 7.15 5.40 -7.03
CA GLU A 20 6.33 4.18 -7.02
C GLU A 20 5.22 4.27 -5.98
N THR A 21 4.20 3.42 -6.15
CA THR A 21 3.09 3.28 -5.20
C THR A 21 2.73 1.82 -5.03
N ARG A 22 2.59 1.38 -3.79
CA ARG A 22 2.00 0.08 -3.43
C ARG A 22 0.63 0.30 -2.80
N SER A 23 -0.36 -0.41 -3.30
CA SER A 23 -1.74 -0.34 -2.84
C SER A 23 -2.34 -1.73 -2.80
N THR A 24 -3.02 -2.07 -1.71
CA THR A 24 -3.76 -3.34 -1.59
C THR A 24 -4.85 -3.22 -0.52
N TYR A 25 -5.65 -4.25 -0.38
CA TYR A 25 -6.73 -4.34 0.59
C TYR A 25 -6.82 -5.73 1.20
N PHE A 26 -7.40 -5.84 2.41
CA PHE A 26 -7.64 -7.10 3.10
C PHE A 26 -8.99 -7.09 3.82
N GLY A 27 -9.49 -8.30 4.08
CA GLY A 27 -10.68 -8.53 4.88
C GLY A 27 -11.97 -8.16 4.17
N LEU A 28 -12.32 -8.87 3.09
CA LEU A 28 -13.59 -8.64 2.43
C LEU A 28 -14.75 -8.89 3.41
N LEU A 29 -15.59 -7.88 3.54
CA LEU A 29 -16.83 -7.89 4.27
C LEU A 29 -17.97 -8.35 3.36
N ALA A 30 -19.19 -8.42 3.91
CA ALA A 30 -20.38 -8.65 3.11
C ALA A 30 -20.44 -7.63 1.95
N GLN A 31 -20.86 -8.09 0.77
CA GLN A 31 -20.96 -7.29 -0.47
C GLN A 31 -19.59 -6.91 -1.10
N ASN A 32 -18.52 -7.66 -0.79
CA ASN A 32 -17.17 -7.51 -1.36
C ASN A 32 -16.49 -6.16 -1.02
N GLU A 33 -16.82 -5.59 0.14
CA GLU A 33 -16.23 -4.35 0.61
C GLU A 33 -15.00 -4.63 1.49
N PRO A 34 -13.82 -4.06 1.23
CA PRO A 34 -12.64 -4.33 2.06
C PRO A 34 -12.76 -3.67 3.43
N LEU A 35 -12.40 -4.40 4.49
CA LEU A 35 -12.27 -3.86 5.83
C LEU A 35 -11.09 -2.89 5.93
N VAL A 36 -9.98 -3.21 5.27
CA VAL A 36 -8.77 -2.39 5.27
C VAL A 36 -8.26 -2.16 3.86
N THR A 37 -7.85 -0.92 3.57
CA THR A 37 -7.08 -0.55 2.38
C THR A 37 -5.83 0.21 2.82
N LEU A 38 -4.67 -0.17 2.29
CA LEU A 38 -3.41 0.50 2.55
C LEU A 38 -2.79 1.00 1.24
N ILE A 39 -2.44 2.29 1.21
CA ILE A 39 -1.70 2.93 0.12
C ILE A 39 -0.39 3.49 0.69
N VAL A 40 0.73 3.09 0.12
CA VAL A 40 2.07 3.58 0.45
C VAL A 40 2.71 4.11 -0.80
N SER A 41 3.12 5.37 -0.79
CA SER A 41 3.57 6.05 -1.99
C SER A 41 4.80 6.90 -1.75
N GLU A 42 5.71 6.89 -2.73
CA GLU A 42 6.78 7.89 -2.87
C GLU A 42 6.29 9.15 -3.59
N ASP A 43 5.10 9.08 -4.21
CA ASP A 43 4.50 10.18 -4.94
C ASP A 43 3.59 11.02 -4.03
N ARG A 44 3.99 12.27 -3.78
CA ARG A 44 3.19 13.22 -3.00
C ARG A 44 1.85 13.53 -3.64
N GLN A 45 1.72 13.46 -4.96
CA GLN A 45 0.44 13.70 -5.64
C GLN A 45 -0.59 12.61 -5.31
N VAL A 46 -0.14 11.39 -5.00
CA VAL A 46 -1.04 10.35 -4.47
C VAL A 46 -1.55 10.77 -3.10
N ILE A 47 -0.69 11.27 -2.22
CA ILE A 47 -1.12 11.72 -0.88
C ILE A 47 -2.13 12.86 -0.99
N ASP A 48 -1.84 13.87 -1.80
CA ASP A 48 -2.71 15.05 -1.96
C ASP A 48 -4.08 14.68 -2.55
N ARG A 49 -4.14 13.66 -3.43
CA ARG A 49 -5.40 13.18 -4.00
C ARG A 49 -6.19 12.31 -3.02
N GLU A 50 -5.52 11.40 -2.33
CA GLU A 50 -6.18 10.42 -1.47
C GLU A 50 -6.52 10.97 -0.07
N CYS A 51 -5.80 11.99 0.38
CA CYS A 51 -6.01 12.66 1.65
C CYS A 51 -6.66 14.02 1.42
N LEU A 52 -7.95 14.12 1.76
CA LEU A 52 -8.67 15.40 1.75
C LEU A 52 -8.02 16.35 2.76
N ASP A 53 -7.43 17.46 2.27
CA ASP A 53 -7.00 18.60 3.09
C ASP A 53 -8.13 19.66 3.09
N PRO A 54 -9.06 19.66 4.07
CA PRO A 54 -10.14 20.65 4.09
C PRO A 54 -9.65 22.07 4.33
N GLU A 55 -8.42 22.28 4.80
CA GLU A 55 -7.89 23.61 5.17
C GLU A 55 -6.69 24.06 4.32
N GLY A 56 -6.18 23.21 3.41
CA GLY A 56 -5.11 23.52 2.45
C GLY A 56 -3.78 23.97 3.07
N ALA A 57 -3.64 23.87 4.39
CA ALA A 57 -2.64 24.61 5.16
C ALA A 57 -1.38 23.78 5.46
N ARG A 58 -1.40 22.45 5.27
CA ARG A 58 -0.27 21.59 5.63
C ARG A 58 -0.11 20.40 4.69
N ARG A 59 1.08 20.27 4.10
CA ARG A 59 1.48 19.04 3.38
C ARG A 59 1.37 17.85 4.31
N MET A 60 0.35 17.02 4.10
CA MET A 60 0.17 15.77 4.82
C MET A 60 1.22 14.76 4.34
N LEU A 61 1.71 13.95 5.28
CA LEU A 61 2.51 12.77 4.96
C LEU A 61 1.65 11.51 4.89
N GLY A 62 0.33 11.67 4.95
CA GLY A 62 -0.62 10.58 5.01
C GLY A 62 -1.88 10.96 5.75
N CYS A 63 -2.85 10.07 5.71
CA CYS A 63 -4.14 10.21 6.36
C CYS A 63 -4.71 8.82 6.66
N GLN A 64 -5.66 8.81 7.59
CA GLN A 64 -6.57 7.69 7.79
C GLN A 64 -7.99 8.19 7.58
N THR A 65 -8.74 7.51 6.72
CA THR A 65 -10.17 7.75 6.53
C THR A 65 -10.95 6.49 6.86
N SER A 66 -12.21 6.66 7.23
CA SER A 66 -13.10 5.55 7.53
C SER A 66 -14.48 5.80 6.97
N ARG A 67 -15.15 4.73 6.54
CA ARG A 67 -16.57 4.75 6.17
C ARG A 67 -17.31 3.64 6.88
N VAL A 68 -18.59 3.85 7.13
CA VAL A 68 -19.45 2.81 7.71
C VAL A 68 -19.85 1.81 6.63
N VAL A 69 -19.84 0.53 6.99
CA VAL A 69 -20.29 -0.61 6.18
C VAL A 69 -21.28 -1.40 7.02
N ASP A 70 -22.46 -1.65 6.47
CA ASP A 70 -23.49 -2.48 7.09
C ASP A 70 -23.22 -3.97 6.82
N LEU A 71 -23.12 -4.75 7.89
CA LEU A 71 -23.02 -6.20 7.85
C LEU A 71 -24.41 -6.85 7.99
N PRO A 72 -24.56 -8.11 7.54
CA PRO A 72 -25.76 -8.90 7.79
C PRO A 72 -26.11 -8.92 9.27
N GLY A 73 -27.40 -8.78 9.59
CA GLY A 73 -27.86 -8.68 10.98
C GLY A 73 -27.84 -7.27 11.56
N GLY A 74 -27.56 -6.24 10.76
CA GLY A 74 -27.65 -4.83 11.16
C GLY A 74 -26.46 -4.32 11.98
N VAL A 75 -25.34 -5.06 11.97
CA VAL A 75 -24.10 -4.65 12.61
C VAL A 75 -23.38 -3.64 11.71
N GLN A 76 -22.98 -2.50 12.25
CA GLN A 76 -22.20 -1.50 11.54
C GLN A 76 -20.72 -1.61 11.91
N VAL A 77 -19.86 -1.63 10.89
CA VAL A 77 -18.41 -1.58 11.05
C VAL A 77 -17.84 -0.42 10.26
N LYS A 78 -16.63 0.00 10.62
CA LYS A 78 -15.82 0.99 9.92
C LYS A 78 -14.81 0.26 9.05
N ALA A 79 -14.96 0.41 7.74
CA ALA A 79 -13.87 0.12 6.79
C ALA A 79 -12.85 1.25 6.84
N ILE A 80 -11.57 0.91 6.91
CA ILE A 80 -10.47 1.84 7.15
C ILE A 80 -9.59 1.91 5.91
N LYS A 81 -9.26 3.13 5.46
CA LYS A 81 -8.25 3.38 4.44
C LYS A 81 -7.11 4.18 5.06
N ILE A 82 -5.89 3.69 4.91
CA ILE A 82 -4.68 4.38 5.34
C ILE A 82 -3.85 4.72 4.11
N VAL A 83 -3.40 5.96 4.06
CA VAL A 83 -2.49 6.47 3.03
C VAL A 83 -1.25 6.99 3.74
N ARG A 84 -0.06 6.55 3.35
CA ARG A 84 1.20 7.06 3.91
C ARG A 84 2.22 7.36 2.82
N TYR A 85 2.88 8.49 2.96
CA TYR A 85 4.08 8.85 2.21
C TYR A 85 5.28 8.10 2.78
N THR A 86 6.21 7.73 1.91
CA THR A 86 7.54 7.23 2.29
C THR A 86 8.58 7.68 1.28
N ASP A 87 9.83 7.84 1.70
CA ASP A 87 10.95 8.12 0.78
C ASP A 87 11.52 6.82 0.16
N SER A 88 11.11 5.65 0.68
CA SER A 88 11.44 4.35 0.13
C SER A 88 10.30 3.38 0.42
N LEU A 89 9.79 2.73 -0.63
CA LEU A 89 8.73 1.76 -0.44
C LEU A 89 9.21 0.50 0.33
N PRO A 90 8.35 -0.07 1.20
CA PRO A 90 8.61 -1.39 1.77
C PRO A 90 8.71 -2.44 0.67
N SER A 91 9.40 -3.56 0.94
CA SER A 91 9.33 -4.72 0.04
C SER A 91 7.88 -5.17 -0.13
N GLU A 92 7.57 -5.83 -1.24
CA GLU A 92 6.23 -6.35 -1.52
C GLU A 92 5.71 -7.23 -0.36
N MET A 93 6.54 -8.16 0.10
CA MET A 93 6.20 -9.03 1.24
C MET A 93 5.96 -8.24 2.54
N ALA A 94 6.77 -7.25 2.86
CA ALA A 94 6.56 -6.44 4.07
C ALA A 94 5.28 -5.61 3.97
N PHE A 95 4.97 -5.09 2.78
CA PHE A 95 3.73 -4.38 2.51
C PHE A 95 2.48 -5.27 2.68
N GLU A 96 2.55 -6.51 2.20
CA GLU A 96 1.47 -7.49 2.35
C GLU A 96 1.26 -7.92 3.81
N ILE A 97 2.34 -8.16 4.55
CA ILE A 97 2.26 -8.47 5.99
C ILE A 97 1.66 -7.30 6.75
N ASP A 98 2.11 -6.07 6.47
CA ASP A 98 1.61 -4.86 7.14
C ASP A 98 0.09 -4.73 7.00
N VAL A 99 -0.45 -4.89 5.78
CA VAL A 99 -1.90 -4.74 5.56
C VAL A 99 -2.70 -5.91 6.16
N HIS A 100 -2.10 -7.10 6.24
CA HIS A 100 -2.72 -8.30 6.83
C HIS A 100 -2.86 -8.14 8.34
N GLU A 101 -1.78 -7.74 9.02
CA GLU A 101 -1.81 -7.48 10.46
C GLU A 101 -2.66 -6.27 10.81
N LEU A 102 -2.71 -5.26 9.93
CA LEU A 102 -3.63 -4.13 10.09
C LEU A 102 -5.09 -4.58 10.02
N CYS A 103 -5.42 -5.52 9.13
CA CYS A 103 -6.75 -6.12 9.07
C CYS A 103 -7.12 -6.82 10.38
N HIS A 104 -6.21 -7.61 10.98
CA HIS A 104 -6.42 -8.23 12.30
C HIS A 104 -6.69 -7.20 13.39
N ALA A 105 -5.85 -6.16 13.44
CA ALA A 105 -5.99 -5.10 14.43
C ALA A 105 -7.34 -4.38 14.29
N VAL A 106 -7.78 -4.08 13.07
CA VAL A 106 -9.06 -3.41 12.80
C VAL A 106 -10.25 -4.32 13.11
N ALA A 107 -10.18 -5.61 12.79
CA ALA A 107 -11.23 -6.58 13.12
C ALA A 107 -11.37 -6.73 14.64
N ALA A 108 -10.26 -6.93 15.35
CA ALA A 108 -10.22 -7.05 16.80
C ALA A 108 -10.73 -5.78 17.51
N ALA A 109 -10.35 -4.60 17.03
CA ALA A 109 -10.80 -3.32 17.58
C ALA A 109 -12.33 -3.11 17.46
N GLN A 110 -12.97 -3.76 16.49
CA GLN A 110 -14.41 -3.66 16.22
C GLN A 110 -15.20 -4.85 16.75
N GLY A 111 -14.54 -5.85 17.34
CA GLY A 111 -15.19 -7.04 17.89
C GLY A 111 -15.89 -7.90 16.83
N ILE A 112 -15.39 -7.89 15.59
CA ILE A 112 -15.94 -8.71 14.50
C ILE A 112 -15.10 -9.97 14.28
N ALA A 113 -15.72 -10.98 13.65
CA ALA A 113 -15.00 -12.15 13.18
C ALA A 113 -13.90 -11.72 12.19
N ASP A 114 -12.74 -12.37 12.28
CA ASP A 114 -11.57 -12.10 11.45
C ASP A 114 -11.89 -12.38 9.95
N PRO A 115 -11.98 -11.33 9.11
CA PRO A 115 -12.21 -11.50 7.68
C PRO A 115 -10.90 -11.66 6.89
N CYS A 116 -9.74 -11.46 7.51
CA CYS A 116 -8.42 -11.36 6.89
C CYS A 116 -7.91 -12.72 6.38
N HIS A 117 -8.51 -13.81 6.86
CA HIS A 117 -8.18 -15.19 6.51
C HIS A 117 -9.18 -15.86 5.57
N GLN A 118 -10.24 -15.16 5.12
CA GLN A 118 -11.35 -15.82 4.43
C GLN A 118 -11.11 -16.14 2.95
N GLU A 119 -10.13 -15.50 2.31
CA GLU A 119 -9.86 -15.75 0.88
C GLU A 119 -8.83 -16.87 0.63
N ASN A 120 -8.07 -17.26 1.65
CA ASN A 120 -6.99 -18.26 1.56
C ASN A 120 -6.96 -19.24 2.76
N ASN A 121 -8.05 -19.38 3.53
CA ASN A 121 -8.09 -20.10 4.82
C ASN A 121 -6.96 -19.69 5.81
N GLY A 122 -6.48 -18.44 5.74
CA GLY A 122 -5.38 -17.96 6.58
C GLY A 122 -3.99 -18.50 6.21
N THR A 123 -3.81 -19.06 5.02
CA THR A 123 -2.51 -19.57 4.59
C THR A 123 -1.66 -18.47 3.94
N ILE A 124 -0.57 -18.07 4.61
CA ILE A 124 0.51 -17.31 3.96
C ILE A 124 1.22 -18.28 3.01
N GLN A 125 1.13 -18.07 1.70
CA GLN A 125 2.00 -18.73 0.74
C GLN A 125 3.39 -18.14 0.87
N ALA A 126 4.15 -18.63 1.85
CA ALA A 126 5.55 -18.29 1.99
C ALA A 126 6.24 -18.58 0.65
N ALA A 127 6.94 -17.57 0.12
CA ALA A 127 7.81 -17.76 -1.03
C ALA A 127 8.71 -18.98 -0.75
N VAL A 128 8.69 -19.96 -1.66
CA VAL A 128 9.53 -21.16 -1.55
C VAL A 128 10.98 -20.70 -1.50
N PHE A 129 11.54 -20.62 -0.29
CA PHE A 129 12.97 -20.44 -0.11
C PHE A 129 13.63 -21.72 -0.65
N SER A 130 14.25 -21.62 -1.82
CA SER A 130 15.14 -22.66 -2.32
C SER A 130 16.53 -22.34 -1.76
N PRO A 131 16.98 -23.00 -0.67
CA PRO A 131 18.37 -22.87 -0.25
C PRO A 131 19.28 -23.31 -1.41
N PRO A 132 20.42 -22.64 -1.64
CA PRO A 132 21.39 -23.11 -2.62
C PRO A 132 21.85 -24.53 -2.24
N PRO A 133 22.14 -25.41 -3.23
CA PRO A 133 22.58 -26.76 -2.94
C PRO A 133 23.91 -26.71 -2.18
N THR A 134 23.88 -27.05 -0.89
CA THR A 134 25.08 -27.30 -0.10
C THR A 134 25.78 -28.54 -0.62
N ARG A 135 26.81 -28.35 -1.46
CA ARG A 135 27.85 -29.36 -1.67
C ARG A 135 28.81 -29.28 -0.50
N TRP A 136 28.55 -30.08 0.54
CA TRP A 136 29.60 -30.46 1.48
C TRP A 136 30.35 -31.67 0.89
N ARG A 137 31.60 -31.43 0.49
CA ARG A 137 32.69 -32.40 0.51
C ARG A 137 33.93 -31.69 1.04
#